data_AF-A0A9X9YJK9-F1
#
_entry.id   AF-A0A9X9YJK9-F1
#
_cell.length_a   1.000
_cell.length_b   1.000
_cell.length_c   1.000
_cell.angle_alpha   90.00
_cell.angle_beta   90.00
_cell.angle_gamma   90.00
#
_symmetry.space_group_name_H-M   'P 1'
#
loop_
_entity.id
_entity.type
_entity.pdbx_description
1 polymer ?
#
loop_
_entity_poly.entity_id
_entity_poly.type
_entity_poly.pdbx_seq_one_letter_code
_entity_poly.pdbx_strand_id
1 'polypeptide(L)'
;MLDGAVAAVVAGPVSMASEEWVCPLLGVDPDAFNHDTEEFSAIAATLMRHNAISETLSTRPESFEPLFVRSPDGEVDPQPWCMGFYAVMKLRLLVWSRLLPPNGTEHLMLRPILVHCIDDAGRPLLPPARRTLGTQPIIQNAWRNIPATVEALRQFWMPIRFKRGA
;
A
#
# COMPACT_ATOMS: atom_id res chain seq x y z
N MET A 1 5.59 5.38 4.86
CA MET A 1 4.52 6.01 5.66
C MET A 1 3.45 4.98 5.98
N LEU A 2 2.88 5.03 7.20
CA LEU A 2 1.98 4.01 7.73
C LEU A 2 0.70 3.83 6.90
N ASP A 3 0.08 4.92 6.44
CA ASP A 3 -1.21 4.85 5.72
C ASP A 3 -1.17 3.95 4.47
N GLY A 4 -0.12 4.07 3.66
CA GLY A 4 0.04 3.21 2.48
C GLY A 4 0.30 1.75 2.82
N ALA A 5 1.02 1.50 3.92
CA ALA A 5 1.23 0.15 4.43
C ALA A 5 -0.10 -0.48 4.86
N VAL A 6 -0.90 0.24 5.65
CA VAL A 6 -2.24 -0.21 6.06
C VAL A 6 -3.14 -0.46 4.85
N ALA A 7 -3.13 0.42 3.85
CA ALA A 7 -3.89 0.22 2.62
C ALA A 7 -3.48 -1.06 1.87
N ALA A 8 -2.19 -1.40 1.82
CA ALA A 8 -1.71 -2.66 1.23
C ALA A 8 -2.20 -3.88 2.00
N VAL A 9 -2.23 -3.82 3.34
CA VAL A 9 -2.78 -4.90 4.17
C VAL A 9 -4.24 -5.12 3.81
N VAL A 10 -5.06 -4.06 3.77
CA VAL A 10 -6.50 -4.17 3.51
C VAL A 10 -6.80 -4.63 2.08
N ALA A 11 -6.15 -4.01 1.09
CA ALA A 11 -6.44 -4.23 -0.33
C ALA A 11 -5.70 -5.43 -0.95
N GLY A 12 -4.70 -5.99 -0.27
CA GLY A 12 -3.85 -7.05 -0.80
C GLY A 12 -4.49 -8.43 -0.96
N PRO A 13 -3.69 -9.47 -1.24
CA PRO A 13 -4.16 -10.82 -1.55
C PRO A 13 -4.57 -11.68 -0.36
N VAL A 14 -4.04 -11.44 0.84
CA VAL A 14 -4.20 -12.35 1.99
C VAL A 14 -4.42 -11.58 3.29
N SER A 15 -5.25 -12.13 4.18
CA SER A 15 -5.30 -11.67 5.57
C SER A 15 -4.00 -12.04 6.28
N MET A 16 -3.48 -11.12 7.09
CA MET A 16 -2.26 -11.31 7.88
C MET A 16 -2.60 -11.05 9.35
N ALA A 17 -1.96 -11.76 10.27
CA ALA A 17 -2.04 -11.43 11.68
C ALA A 17 -1.47 -10.02 11.91
N SER A 18 -2.05 -9.27 12.84
CA SER A 18 -1.70 -7.86 13.07
C SER A 18 -0.22 -7.68 13.38
N GLU A 19 0.32 -8.54 14.23
CA GLU A 19 1.70 -8.58 14.68
C GLU A 19 2.67 -8.70 13.50
N GLU A 20 2.33 -9.50 12.48
CA GLU A 20 3.22 -9.76 11.34
C GLU A 20 3.52 -8.52 10.49
N TRP A 21 2.61 -7.55 10.44
CA TRP A 21 2.79 -6.34 9.64
C TRP A 21 2.96 -5.09 10.50
N VAL A 22 2.34 -5.01 11.67
CA VAL A 22 2.47 -3.85 12.57
C VAL A 22 3.85 -3.80 13.21
N CYS A 23 4.33 -4.90 13.78
CA CYS A 23 5.63 -4.95 14.48
C CYS A 23 6.81 -4.48 13.60
N PRO A 24 7.04 -5.04 12.40
CA PRO A 24 8.14 -4.58 11.55
C PRO A 24 7.96 -3.16 11.01
N LEU A 25 6.73 -2.65 10.87
CA LEU A 25 6.50 -1.29 10.39
C LEU A 25 6.74 -0.23 11.48
N LEU A 26 6.38 -0.53 12.72
CA LEU A 26 6.55 0.38 13.85
C LEU A 26 7.89 0.17 14.58
N GLY A 27 8.58 -0.94 14.33
CA GLY A 27 9.82 -1.30 15.03
C GLY A 27 9.58 -1.74 16.48
N VAL A 28 8.46 -2.42 16.74
CA VAL A 28 8.04 -2.84 18.08
C VAL A 28 8.04 -4.36 18.21
N ASP A 29 8.24 -4.86 19.44
CA ASP A 29 8.16 -6.30 19.74
C ASP A 29 6.68 -6.77 19.78
N PRO A 30 6.36 -8.01 19.38
CA PRO A 30 5.01 -8.56 19.55
C PRO A 30 4.45 -8.46 20.97
N ASP A 31 5.31 -8.49 21.99
CA ASP A 31 4.89 -8.33 23.39
C ASP A 31 4.33 -6.93 23.72
N ALA A 32 4.61 -5.92 22.88
CA ALA A 32 4.03 -4.59 23.00
C ALA A 32 2.49 -4.57 22.85
N PHE A 33 1.89 -5.63 22.29
CA PHE A 33 0.43 -5.78 22.25
C PHE A 33 -0.20 -6.02 23.63
N ASN A 34 0.59 -6.44 24.62
CA ASN A 34 0.09 -6.89 25.93
C ASN A 34 0.25 -5.84 27.05
N HIS A 35 0.81 -4.68 26.74
CA HIS A 35 1.23 -3.68 27.72
C HIS A 35 0.60 -2.31 27.40
N ASP A 36 0.11 -1.59 28.40
CA ASP A 36 -0.49 -0.25 28.19
C ASP A 36 0.61 0.83 28.11
N THR A 37 1.30 0.88 26.96
CA THR A 37 2.46 1.76 26.71
C THR A 37 2.24 2.68 25.50
N GLU A 38 3.24 3.54 25.21
CA GLU A 38 3.25 4.36 24.00
C GLU A 38 3.29 3.49 22.72
N GLU A 39 4.05 2.39 22.75
CA GLU A 39 4.08 1.42 21.65
C GLU A 39 2.70 0.81 21.40
N PHE A 40 1.97 0.45 22.45
CA PHE A 40 0.59 -0.03 22.33
C PHE A 40 -0.34 1.03 21.78
N SER A 41 -0.17 2.29 22.17
CA SER A 41 -0.95 3.40 21.59
C SER A 41 -0.70 3.55 20.08
N ALA A 42 0.54 3.40 19.63
CA ALA A 42 0.89 3.41 18.21
C ALA A 42 0.32 2.20 17.45
N ILE A 43 0.35 1.01 18.05
CA ILE A 43 -0.30 -0.21 17.54
C ILE A 43 -1.81 0.03 17.42
N ALA A 44 -2.47 0.51 18.47
CA ALA A 44 -3.90 0.75 18.51
C ALA A 44 -4.34 1.76 17.43
N ALA A 45 -3.63 2.88 17.30
CA ALA A 45 -3.89 3.88 16.25
C ALA A 45 -3.74 3.27 14.83
N THR A 46 -2.74 2.41 14.64
CA THR A 46 -2.52 1.68 13.40
C THR A 46 -3.69 0.75 13.06
N LEU A 47 -4.18 -0.01 14.04
CA LEU A 47 -5.31 -0.92 13.87
C LEU A 47 -6.64 -0.18 13.69
N MET A 48 -6.83 0.97 14.36
CA MET A 48 -7.97 1.85 14.11
C MET A 48 -7.99 2.34 12.66
N ARG A 49 -6.83 2.76 12.12
CA ARG A 49 -6.73 3.15 10.71
C ARG A 49 -7.00 1.97 9.77
N HIS A 50 -6.50 0.78 10.09
CA HIS A 50 -6.81 -0.45 9.34
C HIS A 50 -8.32 -0.69 9.26
N ASN A 51 -9.02 -0.62 10.39
CA ASN A 51 -10.47 -0.84 10.44
C ASN A 51 -11.22 0.23 9.64
N ALA A 52 -10.84 1.50 9.76
CA ALA A 52 -11.45 2.59 9.00
C ALA A 52 -11.29 2.41 7.48
N ILE A 53 -10.09 2.04 7.00
CA ILE A 53 -9.87 1.76 5.58
C ILE A 53 -10.67 0.53 5.13
N SER A 54 -10.69 -0.55 5.93
CA SER A 54 -11.46 -1.75 5.62
C SER A 54 -12.96 -1.48 5.53
N GLU A 55 -13.51 -0.71 6.46
CA GLU A 55 -14.92 -0.29 6.46
C GLU A 55 -15.23 0.56 5.22
N THR A 56 -14.40 1.57 4.95
CA THR A 56 -14.56 2.46 3.79
C THR A 56 -14.57 1.68 2.48
N LEU A 57 -13.58 0.81 2.26
CA LEU A 57 -13.49 0.00 1.05
C LEU A 57 -14.60 -1.05 0.92
N SER A 58 -15.27 -1.41 2.01
CA SER A 58 -16.37 -2.38 1.99
C SER A 58 -17.75 -1.74 1.82
N THR A 59 -17.91 -0.46 2.21
CA THR A 59 -19.22 0.21 2.25
C THR A 59 -19.35 1.35 1.25
N ARG A 60 -18.27 2.11 1.04
CA ARG A 60 -18.22 3.33 0.23
C ARG A 60 -16.82 3.47 -0.40
N PRO A 61 -16.38 2.52 -1.23
CA PRO A 61 -15.00 2.50 -1.75
C PRO A 61 -14.62 3.79 -2.50
N GLU A 62 -15.58 4.46 -3.13
CA GLU A 62 -15.38 5.74 -3.82
C GLU A 62 -14.97 6.90 -2.89
N SER A 63 -15.16 6.73 -1.58
CA SER A 63 -14.77 7.71 -0.55
C SER A 63 -13.40 7.42 0.08
N PHE A 64 -12.71 6.36 -0.36
CA PHE A 64 -11.35 6.10 0.11
C PHE A 64 -10.38 7.21 -0.34
N GLU A 65 -9.73 7.85 0.62
CA GLU A 65 -8.71 8.88 0.36
C GLU A 65 -7.38 8.54 1.06
N PRO A 66 -6.28 8.39 0.30
CA PRO A 66 -4.93 8.23 0.83
C PRO A 66 -4.45 9.49 1.57
N LEU A 67 -3.77 9.30 2.70
CA LEU A 67 -3.17 10.40 3.45
C LEU A 67 -1.79 10.75 2.90
N PHE A 68 -1.69 11.52 1.82
CA PHE A 68 -0.38 11.88 1.26
C PHE A 68 0.37 12.94 2.09
N VAL A 69 1.69 12.85 2.07
CA VAL A 69 2.55 13.95 2.52
C VAL A 69 2.41 15.10 1.53
N ARG A 70 2.46 16.33 2.04
CA ARG A 70 2.49 17.54 1.23
C ARG A 70 3.72 18.35 1.58
N SER A 71 4.38 18.92 0.57
CA SER A 71 5.44 19.90 0.77
C SER A 71 4.88 21.23 1.26
N PRO A 72 5.73 22.16 1.76
CA PRO A 72 5.28 23.45 2.28
C PRO A 72 4.52 24.33 1.27
N ASP A 73 4.76 24.15 -0.02
CA ASP A 73 4.05 24.79 -1.14
C ASP A 73 2.70 24.13 -1.47
N GLY A 74 2.34 23.03 -0.78
CA GLY A 74 1.08 22.31 -0.93
C GLY A 74 1.10 21.18 -1.95
N GLU A 75 2.22 20.99 -2.65
CA GLU A 75 2.38 19.92 -3.63
C GLU A 75 2.36 18.54 -2.95
N VAL A 76 1.76 17.56 -3.64
CA VAL A 76 1.61 16.20 -3.11
C VAL A 76 2.89 15.41 -3.35
N ASP A 77 3.44 14.84 -2.28
CA ASP A 77 4.49 13.82 -2.36
C ASP A 77 3.89 12.42 -2.11
N PRO A 78 3.64 11.64 -3.17
CA PRO A 78 3.06 10.30 -3.03
C PRO A 78 4.10 9.24 -2.66
N GLN A 79 5.40 9.52 -2.78
CA GLN A 79 6.44 8.51 -2.61
C GLN A 79 6.47 7.90 -1.20
N PRO A 80 6.37 8.66 -0.09
CA PRO A 80 6.29 8.08 1.26
C PRO A 80 5.12 7.11 1.44
N TRP A 81 3.99 7.39 0.81
CA TRP A 81 2.81 6.52 0.82
C TRP A 81 3.07 5.25 0.03
N CYS A 82 3.55 5.38 -1.21
CA CYS A 82 3.82 4.25 -2.10
C CYS A 82 4.88 3.31 -1.54
N MET A 83 5.93 3.86 -0.91
CA MET A 83 6.95 3.08 -0.21
C MET A 83 6.39 2.33 1.00
N GLY A 84 5.42 2.89 1.71
CA GLY A 84 4.69 2.19 2.77
C GLY A 84 3.90 1.00 2.24
N PHE A 85 3.16 1.21 1.15
CA PHE A 85 2.43 0.14 0.47
C PHE A 85 3.37 -0.99 0.03
N TYR A 86 4.48 -0.62 -0.61
CA TYR A 86 5.48 -1.56 -1.08
C TYR A 86 6.19 -2.31 0.07
N ALA A 87 6.41 -1.68 1.21
CA ALA A 87 7.00 -2.35 2.38
C ALA A 87 6.16 -3.55 2.84
N VAL A 88 4.83 -3.42 2.85
CA VAL A 88 3.93 -4.54 3.18
C VAL A 88 3.91 -5.59 2.08
N MET A 89 3.97 -5.20 0.80
CA MET A 89 4.14 -6.17 -0.27
C MET A 89 5.40 -7.01 -0.07
N LYS A 90 6.51 -6.39 0.35
CA LYS A 90 7.79 -7.05 0.61
C LYS A 90 7.70 -8.13 1.70
N LEU A 91 6.83 -7.96 2.71
CA LEU A 91 6.63 -8.97 3.77
C LEU A 91 6.16 -10.33 3.23
N ARG A 92 5.37 -10.33 2.14
CA ARG A 92 4.87 -11.57 1.53
C ARG A 92 4.82 -11.49 0.00
N LEU A 93 5.94 -11.19 -0.67
CA LEU A 93 5.96 -11.00 -2.14
C LEU A 93 5.34 -12.16 -2.93
N LEU A 94 5.51 -13.40 -2.46
CA LEU A 94 5.02 -14.58 -3.15
C LEU A 94 3.49 -14.57 -3.35
N VAL A 95 2.72 -14.05 -2.39
CA VAL A 95 1.25 -13.97 -2.53
C VAL A 95 0.81 -12.87 -3.52
N TRP A 96 1.70 -11.93 -3.84
CA TRP A 96 1.47 -10.90 -4.87
C TRP A 96 1.86 -11.36 -6.28
N SER A 97 2.39 -12.59 -6.42
CA SER A 97 3.00 -13.11 -7.66
C SER A 97 2.17 -12.95 -8.92
N ARG A 98 0.83 -12.91 -8.85
CA ARG A 98 -0.02 -12.66 -10.02
C ARG A 98 0.13 -11.25 -10.62
N LEU A 99 0.51 -10.25 -9.81
CA LEU A 99 0.68 -8.86 -10.24
C LEU A 99 2.15 -8.49 -10.51
N LEU A 100 3.11 -9.36 -10.16
CA LEU A 100 4.54 -9.05 -10.28
C LEU A 100 5.11 -9.13 -11.70
N PRO A 101 4.70 -10.06 -12.59
CA PRO A 101 5.26 -10.17 -13.94
C PRO A 101 5.07 -8.88 -14.74
N PRO A 102 6.14 -8.20 -15.20
CA PRO A 102 6.04 -6.90 -15.86
C PRO A 102 5.22 -6.90 -17.15
N ASN A 103 5.12 -8.06 -17.81
CA ASN A 103 4.36 -8.25 -19.04
C ASN A 103 2.92 -8.73 -18.80
N GLY A 104 2.52 -8.97 -17.54
CA GLY A 104 1.17 -9.41 -17.20
C GLY A 104 0.18 -8.26 -17.26
N THR A 105 -1.05 -8.52 -17.73
CA THR A 105 -2.10 -7.48 -17.77
C THR A 105 -2.41 -6.94 -16.39
N GLU A 106 -2.43 -7.80 -15.36
CA GLU A 106 -2.73 -7.39 -14.00
C GLU A 106 -1.61 -6.56 -13.35
N HIS A 107 -0.37 -6.63 -13.86
CA HIS A 107 0.71 -5.75 -13.41
C HIS A 107 0.38 -4.27 -13.58
N LEU A 108 -0.44 -3.93 -14.57
CA LEU A 108 -0.91 -2.57 -14.81
C LEU A 108 -1.62 -1.97 -13.59
N MET A 109 -2.27 -2.81 -12.76
CA MET A 109 -2.93 -2.37 -11.53
C MET A 109 -1.95 -1.80 -10.51
N LEU A 110 -0.72 -2.31 -10.44
CA LEU A 110 0.27 -1.82 -9.49
C LEU A 110 1.00 -0.56 -9.95
N ARG A 111 0.90 -0.20 -11.24
CA ARG A 111 1.71 0.88 -11.82
C ARG A 111 1.55 2.23 -11.14
N PRO A 112 0.33 2.71 -10.77
CA PRO A 112 0.16 3.97 -10.06
C PRO A 112 0.89 4.05 -8.73
N ILE A 113 1.20 2.90 -8.11
CA ILE A 113 1.96 2.81 -6.87
C ILE A 113 3.46 2.64 -7.18
N LEU A 114 3.82 1.63 -7.98
CA LEU A 114 5.22 1.25 -8.22
C LEU A 114 6.03 2.32 -8.96
N VAL A 115 5.38 3.21 -9.72
CA VAL A 115 6.07 4.32 -10.40
C VAL A 115 6.72 5.30 -9.42
N HIS A 116 6.23 5.36 -8.19
CA HIS A 116 6.76 6.20 -7.12
C HIS A 116 7.68 5.42 -6.16
N CYS A 117 7.90 4.12 -6.40
CA CYS A 117 8.70 3.28 -5.54
C CYS A 117 10.13 3.12 -6.06
N ILE A 118 11.04 2.93 -5.12
CA ILE A 118 12.45 2.59 -5.35
C ILE A 118 12.78 1.27 -4.67
N ASP A 119 13.78 0.55 -5.19
CA ASP A 119 14.37 -0.61 -4.54
C ASP A 119 15.33 -0.18 -3.41
N ASP A 120 15.89 -1.16 -2.71
CA ASP A 120 16.79 -0.93 -1.58
C ASP A 120 18.13 -0.28 -2.01
N ALA A 121 18.45 -0.28 -3.30
CA ALA A 121 19.60 0.42 -3.89
C ALA A 121 19.23 1.82 -4.41
N GLY A 122 18.01 2.30 -4.15
CA GLY A 122 17.51 3.60 -4.58
C GLY A 122 17.12 3.67 -6.06
N ARG A 123 17.01 2.54 -6.76
CA ARG A 123 16.67 2.49 -8.19
C ARG A 123 15.15 2.42 -8.36
N PRO A 124 14.54 3.13 -9.31
CA PRO A 124 13.11 3.04 -9.57
C PRO A 124 12.65 1.61 -9.86
N LEU A 125 11.54 1.18 -9.25
CA LEU A 125 10.98 -0.16 -9.48
C LEU A 125 10.36 -0.31 -10.87
N LEU A 126 9.80 0.77 -11.40
CA LEU A 126 9.41 0.84 -12.81
C LEU A 126 10.47 1.62 -13.58
N PRO A 127 10.97 1.08 -14.69
CA PRO A 127 11.87 1.85 -15.55
C PRO A 127 11.12 3.10 -16.00
N PRO A 128 11.78 4.28 -15.97
CA PRO A 128 11.17 5.48 -16.51
C PRO A 128 10.79 5.19 -17.95
N ALA A 129 9.52 5.42 -18.31
CA ALA A 129 9.11 5.42 -19.71
C ALA A 129 10.11 6.28 -20.49
N ARG A 130 10.56 5.83 -21.68
CA ARG A 130 11.48 6.60 -22.52
C ARG A 130 11.02 8.05 -22.51
N ARG A 131 11.81 8.94 -21.88
CA ARG A 131 11.40 10.30 -21.56
C ARG A 131 11.09 11.04 -22.86
N THR A 132 9.83 11.03 -23.26
CA THR A 132 9.29 12.00 -24.20
C THR A 132 8.86 13.22 -23.37
N LEU A 133 9.01 14.43 -23.91
CA LEU A 133 8.77 15.67 -23.16
C LEU A 133 7.35 15.76 -22.51
N GLY A 134 6.41 14.88 -22.87
CA GLY A 134 5.05 14.79 -22.30
C GLY A 134 4.80 13.68 -21.27
N THR A 135 5.75 12.79 -20.95
CA THR A 135 5.52 11.68 -19.98
C THR A 135 5.75 12.07 -18.52
N GLN A 136 6.48 13.16 -18.24
CA GLN A 136 6.72 13.69 -16.89
C GLN A 136 5.43 14.04 -16.12
N PRO A 137 4.48 14.83 -16.66
CA PRO A 137 3.24 15.16 -15.95
C PRO A 137 2.34 13.93 -15.74
N ILE A 138 2.45 12.90 -16.57
CA ILE A 138 1.70 11.64 -16.42
C ILE A 138 2.22 10.86 -15.20
N ILE A 139 3.54 10.81 -15.00
CA ILE A 139 4.15 10.17 -13.82
C ILE A 139 3.84 10.97 -12.55
N GLN A 140 3.96 12.30 -12.60
CA GLN A 140 3.67 13.17 -11.45
C GLN A 140 2.21 13.16 -11.01
N ASN A 141 1.27 12.84 -11.90
CA ASN A 141 -0.15 12.74 -11.57
C ASN A 141 -0.63 11.30 -11.38
N ALA A 142 0.25 10.29 -11.48
CA ALA A 142 -0.13 8.89 -11.34
C ALA A 142 -0.76 8.61 -9.97
N TRP A 143 -0.35 9.34 -8.93
CA TRP A 143 -0.92 9.25 -7.59
C TRP A 143 -2.42 9.54 -7.53
N ARG A 144 -2.98 10.32 -8.46
CA ARG A 144 -4.43 10.59 -8.52
C ARG A 144 -5.24 9.32 -8.81
N ASN A 145 -4.62 8.31 -9.38
CA ASN A 145 -5.23 7.00 -9.63
C ASN A 145 -5.07 6.03 -8.45
N ILE A 146 -4.30 6.37 -7.40
CA ILE A 146 -4.10 5.49 -6.24
C ILE A 146 -5.41 5.11 -5.56
N PRO A 147 -6.38 6.03 -5.31
CA PRO A 147 -7.65 5.64 -4.69
C PRO A 147 -8.36 4.51 -5.44
N ALA A 148 -8.59 4.70 -6.75
CA ALA A 148 -9.21 3.71 -7.63
C ALA A 148 -8.35 2.43 -7.75
N THR A 149 -7.02 2.55 -7.68
CA THR A 149 -6.12 1.40 -7.68
C THR A 149 -6.30 0.54 -6.43
N VAL A 150 -6.39 1.15 -5.25
CA VAL A 150 -6.59 0.42 -3.98
C VAL A 150 -7.94 -0.28 -3.98
N GLU A 151 -9.00 0.38 -4.45
CA GLU A 151 -10.30 -0.25 -4.66
C GLU A 151 -10.22 -1.44 -5.63
N ALA A 152 -9.60 -1.26 -6.80
CA ALA A 152 -9.49 -2.31 -7.81
C ALA A 152 -8.69 -3.51 -7.28
N LEU A 153 -7.60 -3.28 -6.54
CA LEU A 153 -6.83 -4.33 -5.87
C LEU A 153 -7.70 -5.08 -4.86
N ARG A 154 -8.44 -4.36 -4.02
CA ARG A 154 -9.36 -4.96 -3.05
C ARG A 154 -10.38 -5.86 -3.76
N GLN A 155 -11.06 -5.36 -4.78
CA GLN A 155 -12.05 -6.11 -5.56
C GLN A 155 -11.45 -7.33 -6.26
N PHE A 156 -10.25 -7.19 -6.83
CA PHE A 156 -9.55 -8.27 -7.50
C PHE A 156 -9.21 -9.44 -6.56
N TRP A 157 -8.80 -9.14 -5.33
CA TRP A 157 -8.38 -10.15 -4.36
C TRP A 157 -9.53 -10.70 -3.50
N MET A 158 -10.57 -9.91 -3.22
CA MET A 158 -11.71 -10.29 -2.35
C MET A 158 -12.28 -11.70 -2.62
N PRO A 159 -12.49 -12.15 -3.87
CA PRO A 159 -13.07 -13.48 -4.14
C PRO A 159 -12.18 -14.66 -3.73
N ILE A 160 -10.87 -14.43 -3.57
CA ILE A 160 -9.88 -15.49 -3.31
C ILE A 160 -9.11 -15.30 -2.00
N ARG A 161 -9.13 -14.09 -1.43
CA ARG A 161 -8.37 -13.71 -0.23
C ARG A 161 -8.73 -14.49 1.03
N PHE A 162 -9.97 -14.96 1.14
CA PHE A 162 -10.46 -15.72 2.29
C PHE A 162 -10.62 -17.22 2.01
N LYS A 163 -10.26 -17.69 0.81
CA LYS A 163 -10.26 -19.13 0.52
C LYS A 163 -9.14 -19.78 1.33
N ARG A 164 -9.50 -20.42 2.44
CA ARG A 164 -8.66 -21.45 3.07
C ARG A 164 -8.44 -22.55 2.03
N GLY A 165 -7.21 -23.05 1.93
CA GLY A 165 -6.79 -23.99 0.90
C GLY A 165 -7.82 -25.06 0.57
N ALA A 166 -8.06 -25.26 -0.72
CA ALA A 166 -8.60 -26.52 -1.24
C ALA A 166 -7.52 -27.60 -1.14
#